data_AF-A0A2E7HSQ3-F1
#
_entry.id   AF-A0A2E7HSQ3-F1
#
_cell.length_a   1.000
_cell.length_b   1.000
_cell.length_c   1.000
_cell.angle_alpha   90.00
_cell.angle_beta   90.00
_cell.angle_gamma   90.00
#
_symmetry.space_group_name_H-M   'P 1'
#
loop_
_entity.id
_entity.type
_entity.pdbx_description
1 polymer ?
#
loop_
_entity_poly.entity_id
_entity_poly.type
_entity_poly.pdbx_seq_one_letter_code
_entity_poly.pdbx_strand_id
1 'polypeptide(L)'
;MSDQTEDKLVSKTGIVVDLFLSCAFFAFMLWVLMPHVPSYDQTTVYIVAGMTSLCMTGVFWIAANMFRVTLVDYQRRQREK
;
A
#
# COMPACT_ATOMS: atom_id res chain seq x y z
N MET A 1 36.98 -9.10 -3.74
CA MET A 1 36.23 -7.92 -4.18
C MET A 1 35.46 -8.32 -5.43
N SER A 2 34.33 -8.97 -5.25
CA SER A 2 33.49 -9.50 -6.34
C SER A 2 32.20 -8.69 -6.39
N ASP A 3 32.16 -7.84 -7.41
CA ASP A 3 31.10 -6.95 -7.85
C ASP A 3 29.86 -7.75 -8.29
N GLN A 4 29.05 -8.24 -7.34
CA GLN A 4 27.74 -8.80 -7.63
C GLN A 4 26.70 -7.80 -7.20
N THR A 5 26.29 -6.98 -8.16
CA THR A 5 25.01 -6.29 -8.27
C THR A 5 24.31 -6.15 -6.93
N GLU A 6 24.48 -5.01 -6.27
CA GLU A 6 23.62 -4.60 -5.16
C GLU A 6 22.16 -4.82 -5.60
N ASP A 7 21.59 -5.97 -5.24
CA ASP A 7 20.19 -6.31 -5.44
C ASP A 7 19.43 -5.24 -4.66
N LYS A 8 19.06 -4.17 -5.37
CA LYS A 8 18.44 -2.97 -4.81
C LYS A 8 17.29 -3.44 -3.94
N LEU A 9 17.47 -3.31 -2.62
CA LEU A 9 16.45 -3.63 -1.62
C LEU A 9 15.13 -2.87 -1.90
N VAL A 10 15.19 -1.82 -2.73
CA VAL A 10 14.04 -1.09 -3.24
C VAL A 10 14.14 -0.99 -4.76
N SER A 11 13.54 -1.94 -5.48
CA SER A 11 13.28 -1.74 -6.90
C SER A 11 12.32 -0.56 -7.05
N LYS A 12 12.67 0.44 -7.88
CA LYS A 12 11.79 1.58 -8.20
C LYS A 12 10.44 1.09 -8.77
N THR A 13 10.44 -0.04 -9.47
CA THR A 13 9.20 -0.68 -9.93
C THR A 13 8.31 -1.08 -8.77
N GLY A 14 8.92 -1.46 -7.64
CA GLY A 14 8.18 -1.90 -6.48
C GLY A 14 7.35 -0.79 -5.86
N ILE A 15 7.97 0.36 -5.60
CA ILE A 15 7.30 1.51 -5.02
C ILE A 15 6.16 2.04 -5.90
N VAL A 16 6.31 1.94 -7.23
CA VAL A 16 5.25 2.34 -8.18
C VAL A 16 4.05 1.39 -8.11
N VAL A 17 4.30 0.08 -7.97
CA VAL A 17 3.24 -0.92 -7.81
C VAL A 17 2.49 -0.70 -6.50
N ASP A 18 3.20 -0.48 -5.39
CA ASP A 18 2.59 -0.15 -4.11
C ASP A 18 1.79 1.16 -4.20
N LEU A 19 2.30 2.17 -4.92
CA LEU A 19 1.60 3.43 -5.15
C LEU A 19 0.29 3.29 -5.89
N PHE A 20 0.34 2.50 -6.97
CA PHE A 20 -0.85 2.20 -7.75
C PHE A 20 -1.87 1.39 -6.94
N LEU A 21 -1.41 0.37 -6.21
CA LEU A 21 -2.26 -0.50 -5.41
C LEU A 21 -2.94 0.26 -4.26
N SER A 22 -2.23 1.16 -3.59
CA SER A 22 -2.80 2.04 -2.58
C SER A 22 -3.82 3.03 -3.15
N CYS A 23 -3.58 3.63 -4.32
CA CYS A 23 -4.59 4.47 -4.97
C CYS A 23 -5.86 3.69 -5.34
N ALA A 24 -5.70 2.47 -5.86
CA ALA A 24 -6.84 1.60 -6.15
C ALA A 24 -7.61 1.22 -4.86
N PHE A 25 -6.90 0.90 -3.79
CA PHE A 25 -7.49 0.59 -2.49
C PHE A 25 -8.25 1.77 -1.88
N PHE A 26 -7.73 2.99 -2.03
CA PHE A 26 -8.40 4.21 -1.58
C PHE A 26 -9.75 4.41 -2.29
N ALA A 27 -9.78 4.29 -3.61
CA ALA A 27 -11.01 4.40 -4.40
C ALA A 27 -12.03 3.31 -4.03
N PHE A 28 -11.55 2.08 -3.82
CA PHE A 28 -12.38 0.96 -3.40
C PHE A 28 -12.99 1.20 -2.00
N MET A 29 -12.19 1.62 -1.03
CA MET A 29 -12.67 1.90 0.33
C MET A 29 -13.63 3.08 0.37
N LEU A 30 -13.43 4.12 -0.43
CA LEU A 30 -14.39 5.21 -0.57
C LEU A 30 -15.75 4.72 -1.07
N TRP A 31 -15.76 3.85 -2.07
CA TRP A 31 -16.98 3.32 -2.65
C TRP A 31 -17.76 2.44 -1.66
N VAL A 32 -17.05 1.61 -0.88
CA VAL A 32 -17.64 0.78 0.18
C VAL A 32 -18.19 1.61 1.34
N LEU A 33 -17.53 2.72 1.69
CA LEU A 33 -17.91 3.50 2.86
C LEU A 33 -19.04 4.50 2.59
N MET A 34 -19.16 5.01 1.37
CA MET A 34 -20.20 5.96 0.97
C MET A 34 -21.64 5.54 1.36
N PRO A 35 -22.08 4.28 1.18
CA PRO A 35 -23.40 3.84 1.63
C PRO A 35 -23.50 3.60 3.15
N HIS A 36 -22.38 3.48 3.87
CA HIS A 36 -22.35 3.20 5.30
C HIS A 36 -22.32 4.47 6.17
N VAL A 37 -22.17 5.66 5.58
CA VAL A 37 -22.23 6.93 6.32
C VAL A 37 -23.67 7.44 6.34
N PRO A 38 -24.41 7.34 7.47
CA PRO A 38 -25.74 7.93 7.59
C PRO A 38 -25.62 9.45 7.70
N SER A 39 -25.71 10.17 6.58
CA SER A 39 -25.65 11.64 6.56
C SER A 39 -26.49 12.20 5.42
N TYR A 40 -27.26 13.25 5.71
CA TYR A 40 -28.13 13.95 4.75
C TYR A 40 -27.34 14.89 3.81
N ASP A 41 -26.16 15.33 4.22
CA ASP A 41 -25.30 16.26 3.46
C ASP A 41 -24.19 15.49 2.73
N GLN A 42 -24.21 15.55 1.39
CA GLN A 42 -23.26 14.85 0.53
C GLN A 42 -21.80 15.26 0.80
N THR A 43 -21.56 16.53 1.08
CA THR A 43 -20.21 17.08 1.35
C THR A 43 -19.57 16.45 2.58
N THR A 44 -20.37 16.25 3.63
CA THR A 44 -19.90 15.64 4.89
C THR A 44 -19.54 14.16 4.68
N VAL A 45 -20.32 13.43 3.88
CA VAL A 45 -20.03 12.03 3.52
C VAL A 45 -18.68 11.91 2.83
N TYR A 46 -18.38 12.76 1.83
CA TYR A 46 -17.10 12.71 1.12
C TYR A 46 -15.91 13.05 2.01
N ILE A 47 -16.04 14.03 2.91
CA ILE A 47 -14.95 14.42 3.81
C ILE A 47 -14.67 13.31 4.83
N VAL A 48 -15.70 12.78 5.48
CA VAL A 48 -15.55 11.71 6.48
C VAL A 48 -15.03 10.44 5.82
N ALA A 49 -15.65 10.02 4.70
CA ALA A 49 -15.20 8.84 3.97
C ALA A 49 -13.78 9.00 3.43
N GLY A 50 -13.40 10.20 2.99
CA GLY A 50 -12.04 10.54 2.57
C GLY A 50 -11.01 10.40 3.69
N MET A 51 -11.28 10.95 4.88
CA MET A 51 -10.36 10.82 6.02
C MET A 51 -10.20 9.37 6.48
N THR A 52 -11.29 8.62 6.56
CA THR A 52 -11.24 7.21 6.98
C THR A 52 -10.54 6.32 5.96
N SER A 53 -10.81 6.51 4.66
CA SER A 53 -10.16 5.74 3.59
C SER A 53 -8.68 6.08 3.46
N LEU A 54 -8.28 7.34 3.69
CA LEU A 54 -6.87 7.74 3.73
C LEU A 54 -6.09 6.99 4.83
N CYS A 55 -6.65 6.90 6.03
CA CYS A 55 -6.02 6.17 7.13
C CYS A 55 -5.83 4.69 6.81
N MET A 56 -6.88 4.02 6.31
CA MET A 56 -6.82 2.61 5.93
C MET A 56 -5.83 2.36 4.80
N THR A 57 -5.77 3.26 3.82
CA THR A 57 -4.81 3.20 2.71
C THR A 57 -3.37 3.39 3.18
N GLY A 58 -3.13 4.26 4.17
CA GLY A 58 -1.81 4.46 4.77
C GLY A 58 -1.29 3.21 5.50
N VAL A 59 -2.16 2.51 6.24
CA VAL A 59 -1.79 1.23 6.89
C VAL A 59 -1.50 0.17 5.84
N PHE A 60 -2.33 0.07 4.80
CA PHE A 60 -2.11 -0.84 3.68
C PHE A 60 -0.77 -0.59 2.99
N TRP A 61 -0.41 0.68 2.76
CA TRP A 61 0.87 1.07 2.18
C TRP A 61 2.05 0.55 3.01
N ILE A 62 2.05 0.79 4.31
CA ILE A 62 3.14 0.36 5.20
C ILE A 62 3.24 -1.16 5.24
N ALA A 63 2.10 -1.85 5.30
CA ALA A 63 2.03 -3.31 5.30
C ALA A 63 2.62 -3.90 4.00
N ALA A 64 2.30 -3.33 2.85
CA ALA A 64 2.81 -3.80 1.56
C ALA A 64 4.33 -3.59 1.42
N ASN A 65 4.87 -2.49 1.95
CA ASN A 65 6.32 -2.28 2.04
C ASN A 65 7.00 -3.30 2.97
N MET A 66 6.42 -3.61 4.14
CA MET A 66 6.94 -4.63 5.05
C MET A 66 6.91 -6.04 4.44
N PHE A 67 5.86 -6.34 3.68
CA PHE A 67 5.75 -7.61 2.96
C PHE A 67 6.86 -7.76 1.92
N ARG A 68 7.17 -6.70 1.15
CA ARG A 68 8.31 -6.71 0.23
C ARG A 68 9.64 -6.95 0.91
N VAL A 69 9.91 -6.25 2.01
CA VAL A 69 11.17 -6.42 2.76
C VAL A 69 11.31 -7.88 3.21
N THR A 70 10.24 -8.44 3.78
CA THR A 70 10.21 -9.84 4.21
C THR A 70 10.42 -10.82 3.06
N LEU A 71 9.82 -10.56 1.89
CA LEU A 71 10.02 -11.40 0.71
C LEU A 71 11.46 -11.34 0.18
N VAL A 72 12.08 -10.17 0.17
CA VAL A 72 13.48 -9.99 -0.24
C VAL A 72 14.40 -10.74 0.73
N ASP A 73 14.19 -10.58 2.04
CA ASP A 73 14.93 -11.32 3.06
C ASP A 73 14.76 -12.84 2.92
N TYR A 74 13.54 -13.31 2.66
CA TYR A 74 13.27 -14.73 2.43
C TYR A 74 14.00 -15.28 1.19
N GLN A 75 13.96 -14.56 0.08
CA GLN A 75 14.66 -14.94 -1.16
C GLN A 75 16.18 -14.96 -0.99
N ARG A 76 16.74 -14.02 -0.22
CA ARG A 76 18.18 -14.01 0.11
C ARG A 76 18.59 -15.26 0.88
N ARG A 77 17.85 -15.62 1.95
CA ARG A 77 18.14 -16.84 2.72
C ARG A 77 17.99 -18.13 1.92
N GLN A 78 17.08 -18.17 0.94
CA GLN A 78 16.91 -19.34 0.06
C GLN A 78 18.09 -19.52 -0.90
N ARG A 79 18.75 -18.44 -1.33
CA ARG A 79 19.92 -18.51 -2.23
C ARG A 79 21.22 -18.89 -1.51
N GLU A 80 21.28 -18.68 -0.19
CA GLU A 80 22.43 -19.04 0.66
C GLU A 80 22.42 -20.52 1.10
N LYS A 81 21.34 -21.26 0.85
CA LYS A 81 21.25 -22.71 1.06
C LYS A 81 21.57 -23.48 -0.21
#